data_AF-A0A956L1J6-F1
#
_entry.id   AF-A0A956L1J6-F1
#
_cell.length_a   1.000
_cell.length_b   1.000
_cell.length_c   1.000
_cell.angle_alpha   90.00
_cell.angle_beta   90.00
_cell.angle_gamma   90.00
#
_symmetry.space_group_name_H-M   'P 1'
#
loop_
_entity.id
_entity.type
_entity.pdbx_description
1 polymer ?
#
loop_
_entity_poly.entity_id
_entity_poly.type
_entity_poly.pdbx_seq_one_letter_code
_entity_poly.pdbx_strand_id
1 'polypeptide(L)'
;MLSASFSESDPRTTTPVADLSRTGALVIGGPVFPVGSRIELCFVAFPEDPLPFVHTGRVVRHLTRLDPMGRSLAAMGVEFEVLPDSVADQLDAILERHASADALVLVFGREGGALTVLPTTDPLEAIAVAGVAGPNYDVSEGDVLRWALHVQRAHPFRITAVAYDRLQGTFLSELPEPALMAARIYAICPDAVDQGYMSLAALAQGVRRRELSLWWD
;
A
#
# COMPACT_ATOMS: atom_id res chain seq x y z
N MET A 1 -26.31 -1.81 20.57
CA MET A 1 -24.85 -1.82 20.38
C MET A 1 -24.58 -2.89 19.35
N LEU A 2 -24.23 -2.52 18.11
CA LEU A 2 -23.88 -3.48 17.07
C LEU A 2 -22.37 -3.73 17.23
N SER A 3 -22.02 -4.92 17.69
CA SER A 3 -20.63 -5.40 17.75
C SER A 3 -20.36 -6.19 16.47
N ALA A 4 -19.27 -5.89 15.80
CA ALA A 4 -18.70 -6.77 14.79
C ALA A 4 -17.65 -7.62 15.48
N SER A 5 -18.04 -8.80 15.97
CA SER A 5 -17.11 -9.79 16.50
C SER A 5 -16.76 -10.80 15.41
N PHE A 6 -15.46 -11.15 15.32
CA PHE A 6 -14.92 -12.04 14.30
C PHE A 6 -14.41 -13.33 14.94
N SER A 7 -14.62 -14.44 14.24
CA SER A 7 -14.38 -15.80 14.74
C SER A 7 -12.91 -16.19 14.62
N GLU A 8 -12.32 -16.69 15.71
CA GLU A 8 -10.92 -17.14 15.81
C GLU A 8 -10.59 -18.38 14.94
N SER A 9 -11.55 -19.01 14.26
CA SER A 9 -11.36 -20.32 13.64
C SER A 9 -11.15 -20.32 12.12
N ASP A 10 -11.26 -19.18 11.41
CA ASP A 10 -10.93 -19.12 9.98
C ASP A 10 -10.34 -17.75 9.55
N PRO A 11 -9.05 -17.67 9.18
CA PRO A 11 -8.40 -16.44 8.73
C PRO A 11 -8.95 -15.89 7.40
N ARG A 12 -9.88 -16.59 6.74
CA ARG A 12 -10.59 -16.13 5.53
C ARG A 12 -11.90 -15.38 5.84
N THR A 13 -12.23 -15.16 7.11
CA THR A 13 -13.49 -14.51 7.53
C THR A 13 -13.30 -13.13 8.16
N THR A 14 -12.08 -12.62 8.20
CA THR A 14 -11.80 -11.30 8.78
C THR A 14 -11.96 -10.22 7.71
N THR A 15 -12.65 -9.15 8.07
CA THR A 15 -12.74 -7.95 7.23
C THR A 15 -11.39 -7.23 7.28
N PRO A 16 -10.66 -7.09 6.16
CA PRO A 16 -9.35 -6.43 6.17
C PRO A 16 -9.45 -4.99 6.68
N VAL A 17 -8.53 -4.64 7.57
CA VAL A 17 -8.30 -3.28 8.03
C VAL A 17 -7.03 -2.75 7.35
N ALA A 18 -7.16 -1.61 6.71
CA ALA A 18 -6.09 -0.86 6.06
C ALA A 18 -6.00 0.55 6.68
N ASP A 19 -5.02 1.35 6.28
CA ASP A 19 -4.87 2.75 6.70
C ASP A 19 -4.91 2.99 8.21
N LEU A 20 -4.35 2.05 8.98
CA LEU A 20 -4.34 2.12 10.43
C LEU A 20 -3.42 3.27 10.89
N SER A 21 -3.99 4.20 11.64
CA SER A 21 -3.33 5.40 12.18
C SER A 21 -3.86 5.69 13.58
N ARG A 22 -3.23 6.63 14.31
CA ARG A 22 -3.77 7.10 15.60
C ARG A 22 -5.17 7.71 15.52
N THR A 23 -5.60 8.14 14.34
CA THR A 23 -6.89 8.80 14.15
C THR A 23 -7.98 7.88 13.62
N GLY A 24 -7.65 6.69 13.13
CA GLY A 24 -8.64 5.83 12.51
C GLY A 24 -8.06 4.72 11.66
N ALA A 25 -8.96 4.03 10.96
CA ALA A 25 -8.63 2.96 10.04
C ALA A 25 -9.62 2.93 8.86
N LEU A 26 -9.19 2.29 7.77
CA LEU A 26 -10.03 1.92 6.64
C LEU A 26 -10.51 0.48 6.82
N VAL A 27 -11.82 0.25 6.80
CA VAL A 27 -12.41 -1.09 6.84
C VAL A 27 -12.83 -1.47 5.42
N ILE A 28 -12.34 -2.59 4.91
CA ILE A 28 -12.54 -3.03 3.52
C ILE A 28 -13.35 -4.33 3.50
N GLY A 29 -14.46 -4.33 2.76
CA GLY A 29 -15.33 -5.50 2.67
C GLY A 29 -16.36 -5.56 3.80
N GLY A 30 -17.37 -6.41 3.63
CA GLY A 30 -18.49 -6.52 4.56
C GLY A 30 -19.56 -5.43 4.40
N PRO A 31 -20.52 -5.35 5.34
CA PRO A 31 -21.58 -4.36 5.30
C PRO A 31 -21.02 -2.94 5.56
N VAL A 32 -21.37 -1.99 4.69
CA VAL A 32 -21.05 -0.57 4.88
C VAL A 32 -22.10 0.07 5.78
N PHE A 33 -21.65 0.67 6.88
CA PHE A 33 -22.53 1.42 7.77
C PHE A 33 -22.65 2.88 7.32
N PRO A 34 -23.81 3.55 7.50
CA PRO A 34 -23.98 4.96 7.13
C PRO A 34 -22.94 5.87 7.77
N VAL A 35 -22.54 6.94 7.05
CA VAL A 35 -21.70 8.01 7.63
C VAL A 35 -22.37 8.56 8.90
N GLY A 36 -21.57 8.74 9.96
CA GLY A 36 -22.01 9.12 11.30
C GLY A 36 -22.30 7.94 12.22
N SER A 37 -22.39 6.71 11.70
CA SER A 37 -22.59 5.51 12.53
C SER A 37 -21.40 5.27 13.46
N ARG A 38 -21.70 4.91 14.72
CA ARG A 38 -20.70 4.43 15.68
C ARG A 38 -20.62 2.91 15.57
N ILE A 39 -19.41 2.40 15.36
CA ILE A 39 -19.14 0.97 15.20
C ILE A 39 -17.99 0.56 16.11
N GLU A 40 -18.04 -0.67 16.60
CA GLU A 40 -16.91 -1.29 17.28
C GLU A 40 -16.04 -1.98 16.23
N LEU A 41 -14.75 -1.63 16.23
CA LEU A 41 -13.72 -2.25 15.42
C LEU A 41 -13.01 -3.29 16.27
N CYS A 42 -12.97 -4.52 15.79
CA CYS A 42 -12.24 -5.62 16.41
C CYS A 42 -11.33 -6.26 15.36
N PHE A 43 -10.02 -6.23 15.58
CA PHE A 43 -9.05 -6.92 14.73
C PHE A 43 -7.88 -7.47 15.56
N VAL A 44 -7.17 -8.44 15.01
CA VAL A 44 -5.97 -9.01 15.62
C VAL A 44 -4.75 -8.58 14.79
N ALA A 45 -3.81 -7.90 15.43
CA ALA A 45 -2.50 -7.62 14.84
C ALA A 45 -1.57 -8.82 15.09
N PHE A 46 -0.66 -9.10 14.15
CA PHE A 46 0.36 -10.16 14.21
C PHE A 46 -0.19 -11.60 14.39
N PRO A 47 -0.29 -12.42 13.33
CA PRO A 47 -0.84 -13.77 13.45
C PRO A 47 0.00 -14.72 14.33
N GLU A 48 1.32 -14.51 14.40
CA GLU A 48 2.24 -15.34 15.19
C GLU A 48 2.28 -14.96 16.68
N ASP A 49 1.78 -13.76 17.03
CA ASP A 49 1.75 -13.23 18.39
C ASP A 49 0.53 -12.29 18.53
N PRO A 50 -0.68 -12.88 18.56
CA PRO A 50 -1.92 -12.16 18.33
C PRO A 50 -2.16 -11.09 19.39
N LEU A 51 -2.19 -9.84 18.92
CA LEU A 51 -2.46 -8.67 19.73
C LEU A 51 -3.84 -8.10 19.35
N PRO A 52 -4.90 -8.37 20.14
CA PRO A 52 -6.25 -7.93 19.81
C PRO A 52 -6.39 -6.43 20.01
N PHE A 53 -6.91 -5.73 19.00
CA PHE A 53 -7.34 -4.34 19.07
C PHE A 53 -8.86 -4.30 19.05
N VAL A 54 -9.45 -3.70 20.07
CA VAL A 54 -10.90 -3.46 20.15
C VAL A 54 -11.13 -2.01 20.51
N HIS A 55 -11.74 -1.24 19.60
CA HIS A 55 -12.04 0.17 19.86
C HIS A 55 -13.27 0.66 19.10
N THR A 56 -13.95 1.67 19.65
CA THR A 56 -15.10 2.30 18.98
C THR A 56 -14.63 3.41 18.04
N GLY A 57 -15.23 3.47 16.86
CA GLY A 57 -15.02 4.55 15.92
C GLY A 57 -16.31 5.02 15.23
N ARG A 58 -16.20 6.14 14.54
CA ARG A 58 -17.28 6.74 13.75
C ARG A 58 -16.98 6.58 12.26
N VAL A 59 -17.95 6.09 11.49
CA VAL A 59 -17.83 6.08 10.03
C VAL A 59 -17.86 7.52 9.52
N VAL A 60 -16.79 7.95 8.86
CA VAL A 60 -16.64 9.33 8.37
C VAL A 60 -16.78 9.45 6.85
N ARG A 61 -16.56 8.35 6.11
CA ARG A 61 -16.70 8.33 4.66
C ARG A 61 -16.91 6.93 4.12
N HIS A 62 -17.53 6.83 2.95
CA HIS A 62 -17.57 5.61 2.14
C HIS A 62 -16.56 5.71 1.01
N LEU A 63 -15.98 4.58 0.67
CA LEU A 63 -14.99 4.44 -0.37
C LEU A 63 -15.34 3.21 -1.21
N THR A 64 -14.97 3.26 -2.48
CA THR A 64 -15.00 2.08 -3.34
C THR A 64 -13.56 1.72 -3.67
N ARG A 65 -13.17 0.47 -3.40
CA ARG A 65 -11.90 -0.11 -3.85
C ARG A 65 -12.16 -1.13 -4.94
N LEU A 66 -11.20 -1.35 -5.80
CA LEU A 66 -11.20 -2.52 -6.68
C LEU A 66 -10.35 -3.60 -6.01
N ASP A 67 -10.82 -4.84 -6.03
CA ASP A 67 -9.98 -5.99 -5.69
C ASP A 67 -9.02 -6.30 -6.85
N PRO A 68 -8.04 -7.21 -6.66
CA PRO A 68 -7.10 -7.61 -7.71
C PRO A 68 -7.75 -8.23 -8.97
N MET A 69 -9.06 -8.54 -8.92
CA MET A 69 -9.84 -9.02 -10.07
C MET A 69 -10.69 -7.90 -10.70
N GLY A 70 -10.49 -6.65 -10.30
CA GLY A 70 -11.25 -5.49 -10.77
C GLY A 70 -12.68 -5.40 -10.22
N ARG A 71 -13.02 -6.15 -9.16
CA ARG A 71 -14.35 -6.10 -8.55
C ARG A 71 -14.42 -4.98 -7.54
N SER A 72 -15.50 -4.22 -7.59
CA SER A 72 -15.81 -3.17 -6.62
C SER A 72 -16.05 -3.76 -5.22
N LEU A 73 -15.12 -3.51 -4.31
CA LEU A 73 -15.24 -3.70 -2.87
C LEU A 73 -15.68 -2.40 -2.21
N ALA A 74 -16.75 -2.49 -1.44
CA ALA A 74 -17.17 -1.38 -0.60
C ALA A 74 -16.22 -1.27 0.60
N ALA A 75 -15.85 -0.04 0.95
CA ALA A 75 -14.99 0.26 2.09
C ALA A 75 -15.52 1.48 2.85
N MET A 76 -15.12 1.61 4.11
CA MET A 76 -15.51 2.75 4.94
C MET A 76 -14.33 3.25 5.76
N GLY A 77 -14.12 4.56 5.76
CA GLY A 77 -13.19 5.20 6.67
C GLY A 77 -13.83 5.36 8.04
N VAL A 78 -13.12 4.94 9.07
CA VAL A 78 -13.59 4.95 10.46
C VAL A 78 -12.60 5.76 11.29
N GLU A 79 -13.06 6.87 11.84
CA GLU A 79 -12.28 7.69 12.76
C GLU A 79 -12.44 7.13 14.17
N PHE A 80 -11.33 6.93 14.89
CA PHE A 80 -11.37 6.48 16.27
C PHE A 80 -11.96 7.56 17.16
N GLU A 81 -12.79 7.15 18.11
CA GLU A 81 -13.06 8.02 19.25
C GLU A 81 -11.81 8.16 20.11
N VAL A 82 -11.83 9.11 21.06
CA VAL A 82 -10.70 9.38 21.97
C VAL A 82 -10.09 8.06 22.45
N LEU A 83 -8.87 7.78 21.99
CA LEU A 83 -8.13 6.59 22.35
C LEU A 83 -7.64 6.75 23.79
N PRO A 84 -7.95 5.81 24.70
CA PRO A 84 -7.23 5.74 25.96
C PRO A 84 -5.74 5.58 25.71
N ASP A 85 -4.89 6.16 26.56
CA ASP A 85 -3.43 6.09 26.42
C ASP A 85 -2.94 4.65 26.22
N SER A 86 -3.50 3.68 26.95
CA SER A 86 -3.14 2.26 26.80
C SER A 86 -3.45 1.67 25.41
N VAL A 87 -4.50 2.15 24.74
CA VAL A 87 -4.86 1.72 23.37
C VAL A 87 -3.99 2.45 22.35
N ALA A 88 -3.66 3.72 22.61
CA ALA A 88 -2.72 4.47 21.79
C ALA A 88 -1.32 3.85 21.85
N ASP A 89 -0.83 3.47 23.03
CA ASP A 89 0.44 2.79 23.23
C ASP A 89 0.45 1.41 22.54
N GLN A 90 -0.66 0.67 22.60
CA GLN A 90 -0.80 -0.59 21.88
C GLN A 90 -0.75 -0.38 20.36
N LEU A 91 -1.42 0.65 19.87
CA LEU A 91 -1.40 1.03 18.46
C LEU A 91 -0.01 1.47 18.02
N ASP A 92 0.71 2.22 18.85
CA ASP A 92 2.10 2.60 18.61
C ASP A 92 3.01 1.38 18.56
N ALA A 93 2.86 0.44 19.51
CA ALA A 93 3.62 -0.82 19.49
C ALA A 93 3.32 -1.65 18.23
N ILE A 94 2.05 -1.67 17.79
CA ILE A 94 1.67 -2.29 16.51
C ILE A 94 2.42 -1.60 15.36
N LEU A 95 2.33 -0.27 15.27
CA LEU A 95 2.97 0.51 14.21
C LEU A 95 4.51 0.39 14.21
N GLU A 96 5.16 0.41 15.37
CA GLU A 96 6.61 0.28 15.54
C GLU A 96 7.12 -1.13 15.21
N ARG A 97 6.43 -2.17 15.70
CA ARG A 97 6.76 -3.56 15.39
C ARG A 97 6.53 -3.87 13.90
N HIS A 98 5.54 -3.23 13.28
CA HIS A 98 5.37 -3.29 11.84
C HIS A 98 6.44 -2.50 11.06
N ALA A 99 6.88 -1.34 11.55
CA ALA A 99 7.93 -0.55 10.92
C ALA A 99 9.32 -1.24 10.96
N SER A 100 9.53 -2.16 11.91
CA SER A 100 10.77 -2.92 12.07
C SER A 100 10.76 -4.29 11.38
N ALA A 101 9.59 -4.78 10.97
CA ALA A 101 9.52 -5.97 10.12
C ALA A 101 9.87 -5.57 8.68
N ASP A 102 10.81 -6.27 8.03
CA ASP A 102 11.18 -6.16 6.61
C ASP A 102 10.02 -6.46 5.61
N ALA A 103 8.76 -6.35 6.05
CA ALA A 103 7.59 -7.00 5.51
C ALA A 103 6.40 -6.05 5.30
N LEU A 104 6.66 -4.82 4.84
CA LEU A 104 5.58 -3.91 4.53
C LEU A 104 5.89 -3.02 3.33
N VAL A 105 4.97 -3.01 2.37
CA VAL A 105 4.93 -1.99 1.33
C VAL A 105 3.87 -0.95 1.69
N LEU A 106 4.30 0.29 1.81
CA LEU A 106 3.42 1.45 1.99
C LEU A 106 2.87 1.90 0.63
N VAL A 107 1.57 1.74 0.44
CA VAL A 107 0.85 2.25 -0.73
C VAL A 107 0.23 3.61 -0.36
N PHE A 108 0.60 4.66 -1.08
CA PHE A 108 0.02 6.00 -0.96
C PHE A 108 -1.16 6.12 -1.93
N GLY A 109 -2.36 6.40 -1.41
CA GLY A 109 -3.53 6.66 -2.25
C GLY A 109 -3.47 8.02 -2.96
N ARG A 110 -3.98 8.08 -4.19
CA ARG A 110 -4.14 9.29 -4.99
C ARG A 110 -5.20 10.18 -4.31
N GLU A 111 -4.81 11.39 -3.90
CA GLU A 111 -5.64 12.42 -3.25
C GLU A 111 -6.09 12.13 -1.80
N GLY A 112 -5.29 12.57 -0.83
CA GLY A 112 -5.72 12.70 0.58
C GLY A 112 -4.80 12.12 1.65
N GLY A 113 -3.60 11.64 1.30
CA GLY A 113 -2.60 11.22 2.29
C GLY A 113 -2.95 9.94 3.05
N ALA A 114 -3.79 9.07 2.48
CA ALA A 114 -4.09 7.77 3.07
C ALA A 114 -2.91 6.80 2.88
N LEU A 115 -2.46 6.20 3.99
CA LEU A 115 -1.31 5.29 4.06
C LEU A 115 -1.78 3.85 4.17
N THR A 116 -1.75 3.06 3.11
CA THR A 116 -2.15 1.65 3.18
C THR A 116 -0.99 0.75 3.58
N VAL A 117 -1.25 -0.06 4.61
CA VAL A 117 -0.39 -1.11 5.15
C VAL A 117 -0.86 -2.43 4.54
N LEU A 118 -0.01 -3.09 3.75
CA LEU A 118 -0.30 -4.42 3.18
C LEU A 118 0.51 -5.49 3.92
N PRO A 119 -0.11 -6.54 4.47
CA PRO A 119 0.59 -7.60 5.20
C PRO A 119 1.27 -8.58 4.24
N THR A 120 2.17 -8.07 3.39
CA THR A 120 2.90 -8.84 2.38
C THR A 120 4.37 -8.46 2.35
N THR A 121 5.21 -9.46 2.11
CA THR A 121 6.64 -9.31 1.80
C THR A 121 6.90 -9.27 0.30
N ASP A 122 5.88 -9.54 -0.54
CA ASP A 122 6.02 -9.54 -1.99
C ASP A 122 5.71 -8.14 -2.56
N PRO A 123 6.71 -7.41 -3.08
CA PRO A 123 6.47 -6.10 -3.69
C PRO A 123 5.52 -6.17 -4.89
N LEU A 124 5.40 -7.32 -5.55
CA LEU A 124 4.49 -7.49 -6.68
C LEU A 124 3.03 -7.52 -6.24
N GLU A 125 2.73 -8.09 -5.06
CA GLU A 125 1.39 -8.05 -4.48
C GLU A 125 1.00 -6.60 -4.16
N ALA A 126 1.95 -5.82 -3.63
CA ALA A 126 1.69 -4.41 -3.35
C ALA A 126 1.45 -3.56 -4.61
N ILE A 127 2.20 -3.83 -5.69
CA ILE A 127 1.99 -3.19 -7.00
C ILE A 127 0.61 -3.57 -7.56
N ALA A 128 0.25 -4.85 -7.49
CA ALA A 128 -1.06 -5.32 -7.95
C ALA A 128 -2.20 -4.69 -7.14
N VAL A 129 -2.10 -4.64 -5.81
CA VAL A 129 -3.13 -4.01 -4.96
C VAL A 129 -3.23 -2.51 -5.19
N ALA A 130 -2.11 -1.84 -5.47
CA ALA A 130 -2.11 -0.41 -5.82
C ALA A 130 -2.70 -0.12 -7.20
N GLY A 131 -2.83 -1.13 -8.07
CA GLY A 131 -3.34 -0.99 -9.42
C GLY A 131 -2.47 -0.06 -10.27
N VAL A 132 -1.13 -0.14 -10.12
CA VAL A 132 -0.22 0.83 -10.74
C VAL A 132 -0.34 0.79 -12.27
N ALA A 133 -0.67 1.91 -12.90
CA ALA A 133 -0.83 2.06 -14.34
C ALA A 133 -0.33 3.43 -14.83
N GLY A 134 -0.03 3.51 -16.13
CA GLY A 134 0.38 4.74 -16.81
C GLY A 134 -0.61 5.10 -17.92
N PRO A 135 -1.83 5.58 -17.59
CA PRO A 135 -2.90 5.76 -18.57
C PRO A 135 -2.57 6.78 -19.67
N ASN A 136 -1.70 7.76 -19.39
CA ASN A 136 -1.27 8.76 -20.38
C ASN A 136 -0.33 8.21 -21.44
N TYR A 137 0.14 6.97 -21.28
CA TYR A 137 1.12 6.31 -22.13
C TYR A 137 0.65 4.94 -22.65
N ASP A 138 -0.65 4.65 -22.58
CA ASP A 138 -1.23 3.33 -22.91
C ASP A 138 -0.57 2.17 -22.13
N VAL A 139 -0.07 2.44 -20.92
CA VAL A 139 0.55 1.44 -20.04
C VAL A 139 -0.51 0.92 -19.06
N SER A 140 -0.94 -0.33 -19.22
CA SER A 140 -1.90 -0.96 -18.33
C SER A 140 -1.27 -1.46 -17.03
N GLU A 141 -2.10 -1.77 -16.02
CA GLU A 141 -1.66 -2.43 -14.79
C GLU A 141 -0.86 -3.71 -15.07
N GLY A 142 -1.33 -4.52 -16.01
CA GLY A 142 -0.66 -5.75 -16.42
C GLY A 142 0.71 -5.51 -17.07
N ASP A 143 0.94 -4.36 -17.70
CA ASP A 143 2.24 -4.00 -18.25
C ASP A 143 3.23 -3.65 -17.13
N VAL A 144 2.80 -2.83 -16.17
CA VAL A 144 3.62 -2.47 -14.99
C VAL A 144 3.94 -3.71 -14.17
N LEU A 145 2.97 -4.58 -13.89
CA LEU A 145 3.19 -5.78 -13.10
C LEU A 145 4.14 -6.77 -13.79
N ARG A 146 4.00 -6.97 -15.12
CA ARG A 146 4.93 -7.80 -15.89
C ARG A 146 6.33 -7.23 -15.91
N TRP A 147 6.46 -5.91 -16.08
CA TRP A 147 7.74 -5.22 -16.03
C TRP A 147 8.39 -5.38 -14.64
N ALA A 148 7.63 -5.13 -13.57
CA ALA A 148 8.09 -5.22 -12.20
C ALA A 148 8.50 -6.65 -11.83
N LEU A 149 7.74 -7.66 -12.24
CA LEU A 149 8.11 -9.07 -12.06
C LEU A 149 9.44 -9.40 -12.72
N HIS A 150 9.65 -8.94 -13.96
CA HIS A 150 10.91 -9.16 -14.65
C HIS A 150 12.07 -8.45 -13.95
N VAL A 151 11.88 -7.18 -13.56
CA VAL A 151 12.90 -6.41 -12.85
C VAL A 151 13.21 -7.04 -11.50
N GLN A 152 12.21 -7.42 -10.71
CA GLN A 152 12.38 -8.04 -9.39
C GLN A 152 13.17 -9.35 -9.45
N ARG A 153 12.98 -10.16 -10.52
CA ARG A 153 13.75 -11.40 -10.74
C ARG A 153 15.21 -11.16 -11.06
N ALA A 154 15.52 -10.10 -11.82
CA ALA A 154 16.88 -9.81 -12.26
C ALA A 154 17.65 -8.94 -11.25
N HIS A 155 16.96 -7.98 -10.65
CA HIS A 155 17.48 -6.94 -9.76
C HIS A 155 16.43 -6.69 -8.67
N PRO A 156 16.44 -7.49 -7.58
CA PRO A 156 15.50 -7.33 -6.48
C PRO A 156 15.50 -5.90 -5.94
N PHE A 157 14.31 -5.38 -5.68
CA PHE A 157 14.11 -4.08 -5.06
C PHE A 157 13.10 -4.18 -3.91
N ARG A 158 13.14 -3.18 -3.04
CA ARG A 158 12.09 -2.89 -2.06
C ARG A 158 11.31 -1.68 -2.50
N ILE A 159 10.00 -1.66 -2.23
CA ILE A 159 9.16 -0.51 -2.51
C ILE A 159 9.23 0.45 -1.31
N THR A 160 9.40 1.74 -1.60
CA THR A 160 9.35 2.82 -0.61
C THR A 160 8.08 3.66 -0.71
N ALA A 161 7.47 3.71 -1.89
CA ALA A 161 6.14 4.26 -2.10
C ALA A 161 5.52 3.63 -3.34
N VAL A 162 4.21 3.37 -3.32
CA VAL A 162 3.48 2.91 -4.50
C VAL A 162 2.09 3.53 -4.50
N ALA A 163 1.58 3.92 -5.66
CA ALA A 163 0.26 4.51 -5.88
C ALA A 163 -0.24 4.11 -7.27
N TYR A 164 -1.49 4.42 -7.60
CA TYR A 164 -2.05 4.15 -8.92
C TYR A 164 -1.16 4.65 -10.08
N ASP A 165 -0.51 5.80 -9.92
CA ASP A 165 0.33 6.44 -10.93
C ASP A 165 1.80 6.56 -10.51
N ARG A 166 2.23 5.76 -9.52
CA ARG A 166 3.58 5.89 -8.94
C ARG A 166 4.12 4.56 -8.45
N LEU A 167 5.40 4.32 -8.72
CA LEU A 167 6.17 3.25 -8.10
C LEU A 167 7.57 3.77 -7.77
N GLN A 168 7.90 3.79 -6.48
CA GLN A 168 9.20 4.19 -5.98
C GLN A 168 9.79 3.10 -5.10
N GLY A 169 11.11 2.97 -5.12
CA GLY A 169 11.80 1.94 -4.37
C GLY A 169 13.31 2.12 -4.34
N THR A 170 13.96 1.09 -3.80
CA THR A 170 15.42 0.99 -3.78
C THR A 170 15.82 -0.41 -4.22
N PHE A 171 16.73 -0.52 -5.19
CA PHE A 171 17.35 -1.80 -5.54
C PHE A 171 18.20 -2.31 -4.38
N LEU A 172 18.16 -3.62 -4.13
CA LEU A 172 18.86 -4.23 -2.99
C LEU A 172 20.35 -4.39 -3.24
N SER A 173 20.77 -4.44 -4.51
CA SER A 173 22.16 -4.49 -4.94
C SER A 173 22.48 -3.40 -5.97
N GLU A 174 23.77 -3.16 -6.20
CA GLU A 174 24.22 -2.31 -7.30
C GLU A 174 23.90 -2.97 -8.65
N LEU A 175 23.47 -2.17 -9.63
CA LEU A 175 23.17 -2.67 -10.97
C LEU A 175 24.42 -2.61 -11.85
N PRO A 176 24.75 -3.69 -12.58
CA PRO A 176 25.92 -3.72 -13.45
C PRO A 176 25.79 -2.75 -14.64
N GLU A 177 24.56 -2.53 -15.13
CA GLU A 177 24.29 -1.68 -16.31
C GLU A 177 23.21 -0.62 -16.02
N PRO A 178 23.53 0.44 -15.22
CA PRO A 178 22.54 1.46 -14.85
C PRO A 178 21.91 2.17 -16.05
N ALA A 179 22.68 2.37 -17.13
CA ALA A 179 22.18 2.99 -18.35
C ALA A 179 21.12 2.12 -19.07
N LEU A 180 21.29 0.80 -19.08
CA LEU A 180 20.31 -0.12 -19.65
C LEU A 180 19.04 -0.13 -18.81
N MET A 181 19.15 -0.20 -17.48
CA MET A 181 17.98 -0.10 -16.61
C MET A 181 17.27 1.25 -16.74
N ALA A 182 17.99 2.37 -16.86
CA ALA A 182 17.38 3.67 -17.11
C ALA A 182 16.59 3.71 -18.43
N ALA A 183 17.12 3.13 -19.51
CA ALA A 183 16.38 2.99 -20.77
C ALA A 183 15.12 2.12 -20.61
N ARG A 184 15.17 1.06 -19.80
CA ARG A 184 14.02 0.20 -19.51
C ARG A 184 12.95 0.88 -18.65
N ILE A 185 13.36 1.74 -17.72
CA ILE A 185 12.46 2.59 -16.94
C ILE A 185 11.79 3.61 -17.86
N TYR A 186 12.57 4.31 -18.70
CA TYR A 186 12.02 5.27 -19.66
C TYR A 186 11.02 4.63 -20.63
N ALA A 187 11.27 3.40 -21.08
CA ALA A 187 10.37 2.67 -21.97
C ALA A 187 9.00 2.36 -21.37
N ILE A 188 8.88 2.19 -20.05
CA ILE A 188 7.60 1.94 -19.36
C ILE A 188 7.03 3.23 -18.74
N CYS A 189 7.87 4.25 -18.52
CA CYS A 189 7.54 5.47 -17.79
C CYS A 189 8.35 6.66 -18.34
N PRO A 190 7.94 7.25 -19.48
CA PRO A 190 8.70 8.35 -20.10
C PRO A 190 8.87 9.58 -19.19
N ASP A 191 7.85 9.89 -18.38
CA ASP A 191 7.85 10.99 -17.41
C ASP A 191 8.99 10.95 -16.39
N ALA A 192 9.52 9.76 -16.09
CA ALA A 192 10.70 9.63 -15.22
C ALA A 192 11.89 10.44 -15.77
N VAL A 193 11.95 10.63 -17.09
CA VAL A 193 12.92 11.51 -17.75
C VAL A 193 12.28 12.84 -18.11
N ASP A 194 11.16 12.83 -18.83
CA ASP A 194 10.62 14.02 -19.51
C ASP A 194 10.17 15.10 -18.52
N GLN A 195 9.71 14.69 -17.33
CA GLN A 195 9.29 15.60 -16.26
C GLN A 195 10.16 15.46 -14.99
N GLY A 196 11.00 14.42 -14.94
CA GLY A 196 11.71 14.02 -13.74
C GLY A 196 13.19 14.32 -13.73
N TYR A 197 13.98 13.30 -14.04
CA TYR A 197 15.44 13.39 -14.06
C TYR A 197 15.96 14.28 -15.19
N MET A 198 15.11 14.74 -16.12
CA MET A 198 15.41 15.63 -17.25
C MET A 198 16.36 15.04 -18.31
N SER A 199 16.92 13.85 -18.07
CA SER A 199 17.70 13.08 -19.07
C SER A 199 17.86 11.61 -18.67
N LEU A 200 18.06 10.74 -19.65
CA LEU A 200 18.43 9.33 -19.43
C LEU A 200 19.74 9.20 -18.63
N ALA A 201 20.70 10.11 -18.83
CA ALA A 201 21.96 10.11 -18.10
C ALA A 201 21.76 10.38 -16.60
N ALA A 202 20.90 11.35 -16.25
CA ALA A 202 20.56 11.65 -14.87
C ALA A 202 19.76 10.51 -14.23
N LEU A 203 18.81 9.90 -14.95
CA LEU A 203 18.10 8.72 -14.49
C LEU A 203 19.06 7.55 -14.23
N ALA A 204 20.03 7.30 -15.11
CA ALA A 204 21.06 6.29 -14.93
C ALA A 204 21.94 6.55 -13.69
N GLN A 205 22.18 7.81 -13.33
CA GLN A 205 22.85 8.16 -12.07
C GLN A 205 21.98 7.85 -10.85
N GLY A 206 20.66 8.07 -10.92
CA GLY A 206 19.71 7.63 -9.90
C GLY A 206 19.73 6.11 -9.72
N VAL A 207 19.64 5.37 -10.82
CA VAL A 207 19.75 3.90 -10.81
C VAL A 207 21.09 3.43 -10.23
N ARG A 208 22.21 4.12 -10.53
CA ARG A 208 23.52 3.83 -9.91
C ARG A 208 23.51 4.04 -8.39
N ARG A 209 22.74 5.01 -7.88
CA ARG A 209 22.45 5.18 -6.45
C ARG A 209 21.39 4.22 -5.92
N ARG A 210 20.95 3.25 -6.73
CA ARG A 210 19.93 2.24 -6.46
C ARG A 210 18.51 2.81 -6.36
N GLU A 211 18.25 3.99 -6.89
CA GLU A 211 16.93 4.60 -6.91
C GLU A 211 16.04 3.94 -7.97
N LEU A 212 14.81 3.60 -7.60
CA LEU A 212 13.72 3.23 -8.49
C LEU A 212 12.65 4.30 -8.37
N SER A 213 12.30 4.99 -9.46
CA SER A 213 11.23 5.99 -9.46
C SER A 213 10.52 6.01 -10.80
N LEU A 214 9.23 5.69 -10.77
CA LEU A 214 8.29 5.76 -11.88
C LEU A 214 7.11 6.62 -11.40
N TRP A 215 6.68 7.57 -12.22
CA TRP A 215 5.42 8.26 -12.06
C TRP A 215 4.84 8.59 -13.43
N TRP A 216 3.52 8.60 -13.55
CA TRP A 216 2.83 8.93 -14.79
C TRP A 216 1.85 10.08 -14.51
N ASP A 217 2.07 11.25 -15.11
CA ASP A 217 1.22 12.44 -14.94
C ASP A 217 0.66 12.96 -16.28
#